data_AF-A0A9D9H449-F1
#
_entry.id   AF-A0A9D9H449-F1
#
_cell.length_a   1.000
_cell.length_b   1.000
_cell.length_c   1.000
_cell.angle_alpha   90.00
_cell.angle_beta   90.00
_cell.angle_gamma   90.00
#
_symmetry.space_group_name_H-M   'P 1'
#
loop_
_entity.id
_entity.type
_entity.pdbx_description
1 polymer ?
#
loop_
_entity_poly.entity_id
_entity_poly.type
_entity_poly.pdbx_seq_one_letter_code
_entity_poly.pdbx_strand_id
1 'polypeptide(L)'
;MKRKTTGIVAILLIASMTLWAADTSELRGKFTDSLANGNLEEAISNYDEMVSQAGKDYQKAQRSYEKALEAGNKPKAMEAWRDMHSSYYMAMTRDETDDMLALILAEDEDARIEDAKWLEANSRYYSPSITYEWSSSGDNYSFSYSSTSSVIPGESIILPDKDDIRVSSAAGILSGWGITPDEVTYQPGETIAAPLTDQTLYAIWTTEVVFKDSVTGMESTINDVADGDLIDVPALTEEDDSFVFAGWVDRSTGEYIAPDETEFELEGNGAVFEALWKNAELSDLEAKHYAIDSLPVNTQVDLTFVIANNGTENLKNVKIECTGDESLSVLSGNGSVRMVGAGDSVTLTGLRVVGTEAGEHMLHISATDRDGDSWSTDFTVTVV
;
A
#
# COMPACT_ATOMS: atom_id res chain seq x y z
N MET A 1 -6.99 -43.17 36.19
CA MET A 1 -7.10 -41.98 37.05
C MET A 1 -5.72 -41.36 37.22
N LYS A 2 -5.57 -40.09 36.80
CA LYS A 2 -4.48 -39.10 37.01
C LYS A 2 -3.11 -39.31 36.33
N ARG A 3 -2.77 -38.28 35.53
CA ARG A 3 -1.51 -37.97 34.83
C ARG A 3 -0.37 -37.68 35.84
N LYS A 4 0.86 -38.05 35.47
CA LYS A 4 2.10 -37.64 36.15
C LYS A 4 2.51 -36.25 35.66
N THR A 5 2.64 -35.31 36.59
CA THR A 5 3.30 -34.01 36.41
C THR A 5 4.71 -34.13 36.96
N THR A 6 5.72 -34.03 36.10
CA THR A 6 7.12 -33.83 36.51
C THR A 6 7.42 -32.35 36.30
N GLY A 7 7.25 -31.54 37.35
CA GLY A 7 7.75 -30.17 37.39
C GLY A 7 9.20 -30.19 37.87
N ILE A 8 10.11 -29.80 36.99
CA ILE A 8 11.50 -29.53 37.32
C ILE A 8 11.54 -28.20 38.08
N VAL A 9 11.91 -28.27 39.35
CA VAL A 9 12.22 -27.11 40.19
C VAL A 9 13.57 -26.57 39.73
N ALA A 10 13.56 -25.41 39.08
CA ALA A 10 14.76 -24.63 38.78
C ALA A 10 15.37 -24.14 40.10
N ILE A 11 16.56 -24.64 40.41
CA ILE A 11 17.39 -24.16 41.51
C ILE A 11 17.98 -22.82 41.05
N LEU A 12 17.40 -21.74 41.56
CA LEU A 12 17.98 -20.39 41.57
C LEU A 12 19.24 -20.43 42.46
N LEU A 13 20.38 -20.72 41.84
CA LEU A 13 21.70 -20.46 42.43
C LEU A 13 21.92 -18.94 42.42
N ILE A 14 21.50 -18.29 43.50
CA ILE A 14 21.97 -16.95 43.84
C ILE A 14 23.43 -17.11 44.27
N ALA A 15 24.33 -17.08 43.28
CA ALA A 15 25.72 -16.78 43.53
C ALA A 15 25.75 -15.30 43.96
N SER A 16 25.94 -15.08 45.25
CA SER A 16 26.23 -13.77 45.83
C SER A 16 27.60 -13.31 45.30
N MET A 17 27.64 -12.76 44.09
CA MET A 17 28.73 -11.89 43.68
C MET A 17 28.54 -10.59 44.45
N THR A 18 29.42 -10.34 45.40
CA THR A 18 29.70 -8.98 45.87
C THR A 18 30.20 -8.18 44.67
N LEU A 19 29.27 -7.60 43.91
CA LEU A 19 29.55 -6.59 42.88
C LEU A 19 30.18 -5.40 43.59
N TRP A 20 31.51 -5.31 43.54
CA TRP A 20 32.17 -4.02 43.64
C TRP A 20 31.61 -3.19 42.48
N ALA A 21 30.88 -2.12 42.77
CA ALA A 21 30.43 -1.21 41.72
C ALA A 21 31.68 -0.64 41.06
N ALA A 22 31.98 -1.07 39.83
CA ALA A 22 33.04 -0.47 39.03
C ALA A 22 32.73 1.02 38.88
N ASP A 23 33.76 1.85 38.97
CA ASP A 23 33.58 3.29 38.75
C ASP A 23 33.22 3.53 37.28
N THR A 24 32.32 4.47 37.02
CA THR A 24 31.94 4.88 35.65
C THR A 24 33.15 5.22 34.78
N SER A 25 34.21 5.77 35.37
CA SER A 25 35.48 6.05 34.70
C SER A 25 36.23 4.80 34.24
N GLU A 26 36.19 3.72 35.04
CA GLU A 26 36.78 2.43 34.70
C GLU A 26 36.00 1.78 33.54
N LEU A 27 34.66 1.83 33.60
CA LEU A 27 33.82 1.31 32.53
C LEU A 27 34.00 2.09 31.22
N ARG A 28 34.20 3.41 31.29
CA ARG A 28 34.56 4.21 30.10
C ARG A 28 35.88 3.74 29.49
N GLY A 29 36.89 3.50 30.32
CA GLY A 29 38.17 2.96 29.86
C GLY A 29 38.03 1.60 29.18
N LYS A 30 37.25 0.68 29.78
CA LYS A 30 36.97 -0.64 29.19
C LYS A 30 36.23 -0.54 27.86
N PHE A 31 35.24 0.35 27.75
CA PHE A 31 34.55 0.61 26.48
C PHE A 31 35.55 1.07 25.41
N THR A 32 36.37 2.09 25.69
CA THR A 32 37.34 2.60 24.72
C THR A 32 38.42 1.58 24.36
N ASP A 33 38.86 0.78 25.33
CA ASP A 33 39.85 -0.29 25.10
C ASP A 33 39.25 -1.41 24.23
N SER A 34 37.99 -1.79 24.47
CA SER A 34 37.29 -2.82 23.68
C SER A 34 37.12 -2.37 22.23
N LEU A 35 36.72 -1.11 22.04
CA LEU A 35 36.57 -0.48 20.73
C LEU A 35 37.91 -0.46 19.96
N ALA A 36 38.99 0.00 20.61
CA ALA A 36 40.32 0.04 20.01
C ALA A 36 40.88 -1.34 19.66
N ASN A 37 40.45 -2.39 20.37
CA ASN A 37 40.82 -3.78 20.11
C ASN A 37 39.90 -4.47 19.09
N GLY A 38 38.87 -3.79 18.59
CA GLY A 38 37.90 -4.34 17.63
C GLY A 38 36.96 -5.40 18.22
N ASN A 39 36.73 -5.39 19.53
CA ASN A 39 35.80 -6.30 20.19
C ASN A 39 34.43 -5.63 20.37
N LEU A 40 33.55 -5.80 19.38
CA LEU A 40 32.23 -5.14 19.35
C LEU A 40 31.32 -5.59 20.50
N GLU A 41 31.16 -6.89 20.73
CA GLU A 41 30.31 -7.43 21.80
C GLU A 41 30.72 -6.89 23.18
N GLU A 42 32.03 -6.86 23.44
CA GLU A 42 32.56 -6.32 24.70
C GLU A 42 32.41 -4.79 24.77
N ALA A 43 32.54 -4.08 23.65
CA ALA A 43 32.29 -2.64 23.60
C ALA A 43 30.81 -2.31 23.90
N ILE A 44 29.85 -3.00 23.26
CA ILE A 44 28.41 -2.87 23.52
C ILE A 44 28.11 -3.14 24.99
N SER A 45 28.58 -4.27 25.52
CA SER A 45 28.36 -4.66 26.92
C SER A 45 28.93 -3.63 27.90
N ASN A 46 30.16 -3.15 27.67
CA ASN A 46 30.80 -2.16 28.53
C ASN A 46 30.09 -0.79 28.46
N TYR A 47 29.59 -0.40 27.29
CA TYR A 47 28.81 0.83 27.14
C TYR A 47 27.49 0.75 27.89
N ASP A 48 26.75 -0.34 27.74
CA ASP A 48 25.47 -0.55 28.43
C ASP A 48 25.66 -0.56 29.95
N GLU A 49 26.72 -1.22 30.45
CA GLU A 49 27.07 -1.21 31.87
C GLU A 49 27.44 0.20 32.34
N MET A 50 28.24 0.94 31.56
CA MET A 50 28.62 2.33 31.83
C MET A 50 27.40 3.24 31.94
N VAL A 51 26.48 3.21 30.97
CA VAL A 51 25.26 4.03 30.94
C VAL A 51 24.34 3.65 32.10
N SER A 52 24.17 2.36 32.37
CA SER A 52 23.39 1.86 33.52
C SER A 52 23.96 2.35 34.85
N GLN A 53 25.28 2.29 35.02
CA GLN A 53 25.94 2.75 36.23
C GLN A 53 25.87 4.27 36.38
N ALA A 54 26.08 5.03 35.30
CA ALA A 54 25.89 6.48 35.29
C ALA A 54 24.46 6.89 35.68
N GLY A 55 23.44 6.15 35.23
CA GLY A 55 22.06 6.35 35.64
C GLY A 55 21.83 6.12 37.14
N LYS A 56 22.47 5.10 37.74
CA LYS A 56 22.41 4.86 39.19
C LYS A 56 23.12 5.96 39.97
N ASP A 57 24.28 6.42 39.49
CA ASP A 57 25.05 7.48 40.13
C ASP A 57 24.32 8.82 40.06
N TYR A 58 23.67 9.13 38.93
CA TYR A 58 22.78 10.26 38.80
C TYR A 58 21.65 10.23 39.83
N GLN A 59 20.94 9.10 39.97
CA GLN A 59 19.85 8.98 40.95
C GLN A 59 20.35 9.13 42.40
N LYS A 60 21.54 8.61 42.70
CA LYS A 60 22.17 8.76 44.03
C LYS A 60 22.57 10.20 44.30
N ALA A 61 23.13 10.89 43.30
CA ALA A 61 23.49 12.29 43.37
C ALA A 61 22.24 13.17 43.53
N GLN A 62 21.16 12.89 42.80
CA GLN A 62 19.87 13.56 42.94
C GLN A 62 19.30 13.44 44.37
N ARG A 63 19.25 12.23 44.94
CA ARG A 63 18.80 12.04 46.33
C ARG A 63 19.69 12.77 47.34
N SER A 64 20.99 12.84 47.07
CA SER A 64 21.95 13.56 47.92
C SER A 64 21.77 15.07 47.83
N TYR A 65 21.46 15.58 46.64
CA TYR A 65 21.11 16.97 46.39
C TYR A 65 19.86 17.39 47.16
N GLU A 66 18.77 16.63 47.04
CA GLU A 66 17.51 16.87 47.75
C GLU A 66 17.71 16.91 49.27
N LYS A 67 18.40 15.91 49.83
CA LYS A 67 18.73 15.89 51.27
C LYS A 67 19.60 17.07 51.71
N ALA A 68 20.54 17.49 50.87
CA ALA A 68 21.40 18.64 51.19
C ALA A 68 20.62 19.96 51.16
N LEU A 69 19.64 20.10 50.26
CA LEU A 69 18.73 21.25 50.23
C LEU A 69 17.84 21.29 51.48
N GLU A 70 17.24 20.15 51.86
CA GLU A 70 16.42 20.04 53.09
C GLU A 70 17.22 20.40 54.35
N ALA A 71 18.49 20.00 54.40
CA ALA A 71 19.40 20.29 55.49
C ALA A 71 20.01 21.71 55.45
N GLY A 72 19.71 22.52 54.44
CA GLY A 72 20.30 23.86 54.24
C GLY A 72 21.81 23.85 53.96
N ASN A 73 22.39 22.70 53.58
CA ASN A 73 23.81 22.53 53.37
C ASN A 73 24.20 22.82 51.91
N LYS A 74 24.38 24.11 51.61
CA LYS A 74 24.73 24.59 50.25
C LYS A 74 25.98 23.94 49.64
N PRO A 75 27.10 23.76 50.37
CA PRO A 75 28.28 23.08 49.81
C PRO A 75 27.98 21.66 49.33
N LYS A 76 27.27 20.85 50.13
CA LYS A 76 26.90 19.47 49.75
C LYS A 76 25.91 19.44 48.60
N ALA A 77 24.99 20.41 48.53
CA ALA A 77 24.10 20.53 47.38
C ALA A 77 24.90 20.85 46.10
N MET A 78 25.90 21.72 46.18
CA MET A 78 26.75 22.04 45.02
C MET A 78 27.57 20.82 44.57
N GLU A 79 28.11 20.03 45.51
CA GLU A 79 28.84 18.78 45.23
C GLU A 79 27.94 17.76 44.51
N ALA A 80 26.78 17.45 45.09
CA ALA A 80 25.82 16.52 44.48
C ALA A 80 25.32 16.99 43.10
N TRP A 81 25.16 18.30 42.90
CA TRP A 81 24.81 18.85 41.59
C TRP A 81 25.92 18.64 40.54
N ARG A 82 27.20 18.76 40.93
CA ARG A 82 28.32 18.48 40.03
C ARG A 82 28.36 17.00 39.64
N ASP A 83 28.10 16.11 40.59
CA ASP A 83 28.05 14.66 40.36
C ASP A 83 26.88 14.27 39.43
N MET A 84 25.72 14.92 39.58
CA MET A 84 24.61 14.77 38.63
C MET A 84 25.03 15.21 37.21
N HIS A 85 25.74 16.33 37.09
CA HIS A 85 26.12 16.87 35.79
C HIS A 85 27.22 16.04 35.11
N SER A 86 28.20 15.52 35.85
CA SER A 86 29.24 14.63 35.29
C SER A 86 28.67 13.31 34.77
N SER A 87 27.65 12.77 35.42
CA SER A 87 26.95 11.54 34.99
C SER A 87 26.26 11.70 33.62
N TYR A 88 25.99 12.93 33.16
CA TYR A 88 25.35 13.22 31.88
C TYR A 88 26.33 13.20 30.68
N TYR A 89 27.64 13.26 30.92
CA TYR A 89 28.67 13.32 29.86
C TYR A 89 29.12 11.95 29.33
N MET A 90 28.42 10.86 29.67
CA MET A 90 28.80 9.50 29.26
C MET A 90 28.35 9.11 27.84
N ALA A 91 27.87 10.07 27.05
CA ALA A 91 27.49 9.83 25.67
C ALA A 91 28.69 9.40 24.81
N MET A 92 28.39 8.60 23.78
CA MET A 92 29.33 8.28 22.72
C MET A 92 29.71 9.56 21.94
N THR A 93 30.99 9.70 21.62
CA THR A 93 31.50 10.74 20.71
C THR A 93 31.27 10.35 19.26
N ARG A 94 31.46 11.29 18.33
CA ARG A 94 31.35 11.00 16.90
C ARG A 94 32.37 9.94 16.47
N ASP A 95 33.63 10.12 16.85
CA ASP A 95 34.71 9.17 16.49
C ASP A 95 34.42 7.76 17.02
N GLU A 96 33.96 7.65 18.27
CA GLU A 96 33.56 6.35 18.84
C GLU A 96 32.35 5.74 18.12
N THR A 97 31.44 6.57 17.62
CA THR A 97 30.28 6.11 16.82
C THR A 97 30.73 5.59 15.46
N ASP A 98 31.64 6.30 14.80
CA ASP A 98 32.18 5.91 13.50
C ASP A 98 33.00 4.61 13.61
N ASP A 99 33.78 4.45 14.69
CA ASP A 99 34.52 3.22 14.99
C ASP A 99 33.56 2.04 15.27
N MET A 100 32.51 2.26 16.06
CA MET A 100 31.48 1.24 16.32
C MET A 100 30.78 0.82 15.02
N LEU A 101 30.39 1.78 14.18
CA LEU A 101 29.76 1.50 12.89
C LEU A 101 30.70 0.69 11.99
N ALA A 102 32.00 1.01 11.96
CA ALA A 102 32.97 0.26 11.17
C ALA A 102 33.09 -1.20 11.62
N LEU A 103 33.01 -1.47 12.93
CA LEU A 103 32.99 -2.84 13.47
C LEU A 103 31.70 -3.56 13.10
N ILE A 104 30.54 -2.91 13.26
CA ILE A 104 29.23 -3.47 12.89
C ILE A 104 29.20 -3.86 11.40
N LEU A 105 29.71 -2.99 10.52
CA LEU A 105 29.75 -3.28 9.08
C LEU A 105 30.72 -4.43 8.71
N ALA A 106 31.64 -4.79 9.60
CA ALA A 106 32.58 -5.89 9.41
C ALA A 106 32.07 -7.25 9.92
N GLU A 107 30.96 -7.29 10.67
CA GLU A 107 30.36 -8.53 11.19
C GLU A 107 29.68 -9.37 10.10
N ASP A 108 29.18 -10.55 10.47
CA ASP A 108 28.32 -11.37 9.62
C ASP A 108 26.92 -10.72 9.44
N GLU A 109 26.29 -10.90 8.26
CA GLU A 109 25.05 -10.20 7.86
C GLU A 109 23.91 -10.26 8.88
N ASP A 110 23.73 -11.40 9.57
CA ASP A 110 22.65 -11.59 10.53
C ASP A 110 22.80 -10.75 11.82
N ALA A 111 24.03 -10.43 12.23
CA ALA A 111 24.32 -9.68 13.46
C ALA A 111 24.26 -8.16 13.24
N ARG A 112 24.65 -7.70 12.04
CA ARG A 112 24.79 -6.25 11.72
C ARG A 112 23.56 -5.43 12.03
N ILE A 113 22.37 -5.98 11.75
CA ILE A 113 21.11 -5.25 11.89
C ILE A 113 20.82 -4.95 13.36
N GLU A 114 20.97 -5.92 14.25
CA GLU A 114 20.65 -5.72 15.67
C GLU A 114 21.65 -4.77 16.32
N ASP A 115 22.93 -4.89 15.99
CA ASP A 115 23.96 -4.02 16.54
C ASP A 115 23.88 -2.60 15.97
N ALA A 116 23.49 -2.45 14.69
CA ALA A 116 23.17 -1.14 14.12
C ALA A 116 21.95 -0.49 14.79
N LYS A 117 20.88 -1.24 15.05
CA LYS A 117 19.73 -0.72 15.82
C LYS A 117 20.16 -0.28 17.22
N TRP A 118 21.02 -1.06 17.88
CA TRP A 118 21.57 -0.67 19.17
C TRP A 118 22.36 0.65 19.06
N LEU A 119 23.17 0.83 18.01
CA LEU A 119 23.94 2.05 17.81
C LEU A 119 23.03 3.26 17.55
N GLU A 120 21.93 3.09 16.81
CA GLU A 120 20.94 4.15 16.53
C GLU A 120 20.27 4.63 17.81
N ALA A 121 19.89 3.69 18.68
CA ALA A 121 19.28 4.01 19.96
C ALA A 121 20.25 4.66 20.97
N ASN A 122 21.55 4.39 20.87
CA ASN A 122 22.55 4.76 21.87
C ASN A 122 23.52 5.88 21.45
N SER A 123 23.58 6.22 20.16
CA SER A 123 24.39 7.31 19.64
C SER A 123 23.57 8.34 18.89
N ARG A 124 23.63 9.59 19.36
CA ARG A 124 23.06 10.75 18.65
C ARG A 124 23.74 11.09 17.32
N TYR A 125 24.85 10.43 17.00
CA TYR A 125 25.64 10.68 15.80
C TYR A 125 25.38 9.66 14.69
N TYR A 126 24.61 8.60 14.98
CA TYR A 126 24.23 7.58 14.01
C TYR A 126 22.72 7.62 13.80
N SER A 127 22.32 8.10 12.63
CA SER A 127 20.93 8.27 12.20
C SER A 127 20.91 8.06 10.70
N PRO A 128 20.98 6.79 10.23
CA PRO A 128 21.01 6.51 8.81
C PRO A 128 19.74 7.02 8.15
N SER A 129 19.87 7.41 6.90
CA SER A 129 18.77 7.97 6.12
C SER A 129 18.66 7.33 4.75
N ILE A 130 17.44 7.33 4.22
CA ILE A 130 17.19 7.00 2.83
C ILE A 130 16.77 8.27 2.11
N THR A 131 17.43 8.52 0.99
CA THR A 131 17.14 9.65 0.09
C THR A 131 16.60 9.11 -1.22
N TYR A 132 15.38 9.52 -1.56
CA TYR A 132 14.78 9.29 -2.87
C TYR A 132 15.10 10.47 -3.76
N GLU A 133 15.87 10.26 -4.82
CA GLU A 133 16.16 11.29 -5.82
C GLU A 133 15.51 10.94 -7.15
N TRP A 134 14.90 11.94 -7.78
CA TRP A 134 14.66 11.90 -9.21
C TRP A 134 15.02 13.24 -9.83
N SER A 135 15.59 13.18 -11.02
CA SER A 135 15.69 14.32 -11.91
C SER A 135 15.27 13.89 -13.30
N SER A 136 14.36 14.63 -13.91
CA SER A 136 14.00 14.45 -15.32
C SER A 136 14.03 15.81 -16.00
N SER A 137 14.73 15.89 -17.12
CA SER A 137 14.86 17.11 -17.89
C SER A 137 14.71 16.83 -19.37
N GLY A 138 13.87 17.60 -20.04
CA GLY A 138 13.73 17.62 -21.49
C GLY A 138 13.89 19.04 -22.04
N ASP A 139 13.64 19.21 -23.33
CA ASP A 139 13.87 20.49 -24.03
C ASP A 139 13.14 21.68 -23.40
N ASN A 140 11.99 21.44 -22.77
CA ASN A 140 11.13 22.47 -22.18
C ASN A 140 10.80 22.26 -20.69
N TYR A 141 11.40 21.27 -20.02
CA TYR A 141 11.13 21.01 -18.60
C TYR A 141 12.36 20.52 -17.85
N SER A 142 12.41 20.80 -16.55
CA SER A 142 13.40 20.27 -15.63
C SER A 142 12.72 20.08 -14.27
N PHE A 143 12.55 18.83 -13.86
CA PHE A 143 12.05 18.46 -12.56
C PHE A 143 13.19 17.83 -11.77
N SER A 144 13.34 18.26 -10.52
CA SER A 144 14.20 17.60 -9.56
C SER A 144 13.45 17.49 -8.26
N TYR A 145 13.42 16.30 -7.68
CA TYR A 145 12.85 16.04 -6.38
C TYR A 145 13.85 15.22 -5.58
N SER A 146 13.98 15.60 -4.31
CA SER A 146 14.75 14.85 -3.33
C SER A 146 13.93 14.82 -2.06
N SER A 147 13.69 13.62 -1.54
CA SER A 147 13.05 13.40 -0.24
C SER A 147 13.96 12.55 0.61
N THR A 148 14.25 13.00 1.82
CA THR A 148 15.12 12.27 2.76
C THR A 148 14.37 11.98 4.03
N SER A 149 14.45 10.74 4.48
CA SER A 149 13.85 10.27 5.73
C SER A 149 14.89 9.53 6.55
N SER A 150 14.95 9.81 7.85
CA SER A 150 15.70 8.96 8.78
C SER A 150 15.01 7.60 8.89
N VAL A 151 15.80 6.54 9.00
CA VAL A 151 15.31 5.16 9.09
C VAL A 151 15.92 4.45 10.29
N ILE A 152 15.20 3.44 10.79
CA ILE A 152 15.74 2.51 11.78
C ILE A 152 16.34 1.32 10.99
N PRO A 153 17.62 0.97 11.21
CA PRO A 153 18.28 -0.09 10.46
C PRO A 153 17.49 -1.40 10.41
N GLY A 154 17.34 -1.97 9.21
CA GLY A 154 16.67 -3.24 8.98
C GLY A 154 15.15 -3.26 9.20
N GLU A 155 14.51 -2.16 9.59
CA GLU A 155 13.05 -2.08 9.55
C GLU A 155 12.53 -2.11 8.12
N SER A 156 11.31 -2.62 7.92
CA SER A 156 10.69 -2.66 6.62
C SER A 156 10.27 -1.27 6.16
N ILE A 157 10.68 -0.88 4.96
CA ILE A 157 10.26 0.33 4.29
C ILE A 157 9.56 -0.04 2.98
N ILE A 158 8.43 0.61 2.69
CA ILE A 158 7.73 0.46 1.41
C ILE A 158 8.26 1.58 0.51
N LEU A 159 8.84 1.20 -0.62
CA LEU A 159 9.33 2.16 -1.61
C LEU A 159 8.13 2.86 -2.27
N PRO A 160 8.25 4.16 -2.59
CA PRO A 160 7.17 4.85 -3.28
C PRO A 160 6.87 4.18 -4.62
N ASP A 161 5.59 4.11 -4.97
CA ASP A 161 5.13 3.62 -6.26
C ASP A 161 4.74 4.77 -7.22
N LYS A 162 4.17 4.41 -8.37
CA LYS A 162 3.71 5.38 -9.39
C LYS A 162 2.63 6.34 -8.88
N ASP A 163 1.82 5.93 -7.89
CA ASP A 163 0.71 6.72 -7.38
C ASP A 163 1.18 7.70 -6.28
N ASP A 164 2.25 7.33 -5.56
CA ASP A 164 2.91 8.19 -4.57
C ASP A 164 3.70 9.34 -5.22
N ILE A 165 4.27 9.10 -6.41
CA ILE A 165 5.08 10.10 -7.11
C ILE A 165 4.25 10.85 -8.14
N ARG A 166 3.83 12.07 -7.78
CA ARG A 166 3.21 13.00 -8.73
C ARG A 166 4.25 13.59 -9.68
N VAL A 167 4.61 12.87 -10.73
CA VAL A 167 5.39 13.42 -11.84
C VAL A 167 4.47 13.65 -13.03
N SER A 168 4.70 14.73 -13.77
CA SER A 168 4.03 14.96 -15.05
C SER A 168 4.39 13.83 -16.02
N SER A 169 3.48 13.50 -16.95
CA SER A 169 3.69 12.53 -18.05
C SER A 169 5.01 12.73 -18.81
N ALA A 170 5.55 13.95 -18.78
CA ALA A 170 6.89 14.29 -19.29
C ALA A 170 8.04 13.44 -18.71
N ALA A 171 7.92 12.81 -17.53
CA ALA A 171 9.02 11.98 -16.99
C ALA A 171 9.01 10.53 -17.50
N GLY A 172 7.91 10.05 -18.09
CA GLY A 172 7.71 8.64 -18.43
C GLY A 172 7.07 7.83 -17.29
N ILE A 173 7.18 6.50 -17.36
CA ILE A 173 6.64 5.57 -16.37
C ILE A 173 7.74 5.19 -15.38
N LEU A 174 7.43 5.15 -14.08
CA LEU A 174 8.38 4.69 -13.07
C LEU A 174 8.65 3.19 -13.26
N SER A 175 9.84 2.86 -13.74
CA SER A 175 10.31 1.49 -13.91
C SER A 175 10.76 0.88 -12.57
N GLY A 176 11.33 1.71 -11.69
CA GLY A 176 11.73 1.29 -10.35
C GLY A 176 12.77 2.21 -9.72
N TRP A 177 13.43 1.70 -8.70
CA TRP A 177 14.44 2.40 -7.90
C TRP A 177 15.80 1.73 -8.06
N GLY A 178 16.83 2.51 -8.41
CA GLY A 178 18.20 2.04 -8.52
C GLY A 178 19.09 2.58 -7.42
N ILE A 179 20.05 1.79 -6.95
CA ILE A 179 21.19 2.31 -6.16
C ILE A 179 22.15 3.14 -7.03
N THR A 180 22.03 2.99 -8.35
CA THR A 180 22.65 3.86 -9.35
C THR A 180 21.57 4.43 -10.27
N PRO A 181 21.84 5.54 -10.97
CA PRO A 181 20.84 6.15 -11.87
C PRO A 181 20.45 5.32 -13.09
N ASP A 182 21.21 4.26 -13.43
CA ASP A 182 21.10 3.58 -14.72
C ASP A 182 20.49 2.17 -14.63
N GLU A 183 20.39 1.59 -13.43
CA GLU A 183 19.96 0.19 -13.24
C GLU A 183 18.90 0.05 -12.15
N VAL A 184 17.76 -0.53 -12.52
CA VAL A 184 16.67 -0.84 -11.58
C VAL A 184 17.14 -1.93 -10.63
N THR A 185 17.18 -1.59 -9.35
CA THR A 185 17.52 -2.54 -8.28
C THR A 185 16.27 -3.05 -7.58
N TYR A 186 15.27 -2.19 -7.40
CA TYR A 186 14.02 -2.46 -6.69
C TYR A 186 12.80 -2.04 -7.52
N GLN A 187 11.72 -2.80 -7.41
CA GLN A 187 10.46 -2.50 -8.07
C GLN A 187 9.71 -1.35 -7.37
N PRO A 188 8.84 -0.62 -8.09
CA PRO A 188 7.91 0.32 -7.46
C PRO A 188 7.04 -0.38 -6.41
N GLY A 189 6.84 0.25 -5.24
CA GLY A 189 6.04 -0.33 -4.15
C GLY A 189 6.71 -1.50 -3.41
N GLU A 190 7.93 -1.88 -3.78
CA GLU A 190 8.64 -3.00 -3.13
C GLU A 190 8.91 -2.70 -1.65
N THR A 191 8.78 -3.72 -0.80
CA THR A 191 9.18 -3.63 0.61
C THR A 191 10.62 -4.07 0.77
N ILE A 192 11.49 -3.16 1.19
CA ILE A 192 12.91 -3.45 1.42
C ILE A 192 13.28 -3.29 2.89
N ALA A 193 14.42 -3.85 3.30
CA ALA A 193 14.99 -3.57 4.60
C ALA A 193 15.70 -2.21 4.57
N ALA A 194 15.46 -1.39 5.59
CA ALA A 194 16.10 -0.09 5.74
C ALA A 194 17.63 -0.24 5.81
N PRO A 195 18.38 0.66 5.16
CA PRO A 195 19.83 0.58 5.07
C PRO A 195 20.52 0.82 6.41
N LEU A 196 21.73 0.27 6.53
CA LEU A 196 22.63 0.46 7.68
C LEU A 196 23.39 1.79 7.61
N THR A 197 23.44 2.43 6.44
CA THR A 197 24.12 3.70 6.20
C THR A 197 23.24 4.59 5.33
N ASP A 198 23.62 5.86 5.17
CA ASP A 198 22.93 6.72 4.22
C ASP A 198 22.90 6.08 2.83
N GLN A 199 21.71 5.97 2.25
CA GLN A 199 21.50 5.38 0.93
C GLN A 199 20.67 6.31 0.07
N THR A 200 21.16 6.58 -1.13
CA THR A 200 20.38 7.26 -2.17
C THR A 200 19.81 6.23 -3.13
N LEU A 201 18.51 6.31 -3.37
CA LEU A 201 17.80 5.59 -4.42
C LEU A 201 17.38 6.57 -5.52
N TYR A 202 17.73 6.22 -6.75
CA TYR A 202 17.41 6.97 -7.95
C TYR A 202 16.16 6.40 -8.61
N ALA A 203 15.16 7.23 -8.88
CA ALA A 203 14.02 6.82 -9.68
C ALA A 203 14.46 6.63 -11.14
N ILE A 204 14.16 5.46 -11.69
CA ILE A 204 14.47 5.09 -13.07
C ILE A 204 13.17 5.05 -13.85
N TRP A 205 13.18 5.75 -14.98
CA TRP A 205 12.01 5.95 -15.81
C TRP A 205 12.16 5.17 -17.11
N THR A 206 11.08 4.52 -17.54
CA THR A 206 10.95 3.95 -18.88
C THR A 206 10.08 4.86 -19.74
N THR A 207 10.50 5.01 -20.98
CA THR A 207 9.73 5.71 -22.00
C THR A 207 8.89 4.69 -22.75
N GLU A 208 7.71 4.38 -22.23
CA GLU A 208 6.82 3.37 -22.82
C GLU A 208 5.34 3.75 -22.68
N VAL A 209 4.51 3.20 -23.56
CA VAL A 209 3.05 3.20 -23.42
C VAL A 209 2.59 1.78 -23.14
N VAL A 210 1.80 1.59 -22.10
CA VAL A 210 1.27 0.28 -21.70
C VAL A 210 -0.25 0.28 -21.75
N PHE A 211 -0.81 -0.68 -22.47
CA PHE A 211 -2.25 -0.95 -22.52
C PHE A 211 -2.54 -2.22 -21.72
N LYS A 212 -3.46 -2.15 -20.75
CA LYS A 212 -3.84 -3.26 -19.88
C LYS A 212 -5.34 -3.51 -19.93
N ASP A 213 -5.70 -4.75 -20.25
CA ASP A 213 -7.08 -5.21 -20.24
C ASP A 213 -7.27 -6.32 -19.21
N SER A 214 -8.10 -6.06 -18.20
CA SER A 214 -8.43 -7.04 -17.16
C SER A 214 -9.46 -8.08 -17.59
N VAL A 215 -10.23 -7.84 -18.66
CA VAL A 215 -11.26 -8.76 -19.15
C VAL A 215 -10.64 -9.82 -20.05
N THR A 216 -9.89 -9.42 -21.09
CA THR A 216 -9.20 -10.39 -21.98
C THR A 216 -7.85 -10.86 -21.44
N GLY A 217 -7.31 -10.17 -20.43
CA GLY A 217 -5.95 -10.40 -19.93
C GLY A 217 -4.85 -9.89 -20.87
N MET A 218 -5.19 -9.08 -21.88
CA MET A 218 -4.22 -8.48 -22.78
C MET A 218 -3.34 -7.45 -22.05
N GLU A 219 -2.03 -7.53 -22.28
CA GLU A 219 -1.08 -6.48 -21.96
C GLU A 219 -0.21 -6.20 -23.18
N SER A 220 -0.18 -4.95 -23.63
CA SER A 220 0.62 -4.51 -24.78
C SER A 220 1.49 -3.33 -24.39
N THR A 221 2.78 -3.43 -24.69
CA THR A 221 3.78 -2.43 -24.35
C THR A 221 4.47 -1.92 -25.61
N ILE A 222 4.54 -0.60 -25.75
CA ILE A 222 5.24 0.10 -26.82
C ILE A 222 6.39 0.85 -26.18
N ASN A 223 7.62 0.47 -26.50
CA ASN A 223 8.84 1.03 -25.90
C ASN A 223 9.40 2.19 -26.72
N ASP A 224 10.33 2.93 -26.11
CA ASP A 224 11.11 3.99 -26.73
C ASP A 224 10.25 5.11 -27.35
N VAL A 225 9.14 5.46 -26.69
CA VAL A 225 8.22 6.52 -27.13
C VAL A 225 8.70 7.92 -26.69
N ALA A 226 8.26 8.94 -27.39
CA ALA A 226 8.53 10.33 -27.07
C ALA A 226 7.28 11.22 -27.21
N ASP A 227 7.34 12.39 -26.58
CA ASP A 227 6.29 13.42 -26.68
C ASP A 227 5.99 13.77 -28.15
N GLY A 228 4.72 13.71 -28.51
CA GLY A 228 4.22 13.94 -29.87
C GLY A 228 4.32 12.73 -30.82
N ASP A 229 4.78 11.57 -30.35
CA ASP A 229 4.71 10.34 -31.14
C ASP A 229 3.26 9.92 -31.39
N LEU A 230 2.98 9.43 -32.60
CA LEU A 230 1.70 8.83 -32.94
C LEU A 230 1.74 7.34 -32.59
N ILE A 231 0.91 6.93 -31.64
CA ILE A 231 0.92 5.59 -31.06
C ILE A 231 -0.28 4.80 -31.58
N ASP A 232 -0.02 3.60 -32.10
CA ASP A 232 -1.06 2.65 -32.50
C ASP A 232 -1.80 2.11 -31.28
N VAL A 233 -3.13 2.28 -31.26
CA VAL A 233 -4.00 1.79 -30.21
C VAL A 233 -4.33 0.32 -30.50
N PRO A 234 -4.12 -0.59 -29.53
CA PRO A 234 -4.47 -1.99 -29.72
C PRO A 234 -5.98 -2.15 -29.90
N ALA A 235 -6.36 -2.86 -30.97
CA ALA A 235 -7.74 -3.29 -31.16
C ALA A 235 -8.06 -4.43 -30.18
N LEU A 236 -9.12 -4.26 -29.39
CA LEU A 236 -9.69 -5.33 -28.58
C LEU A 236 -10.81 -6.03 -29.36
N THR A 237 -10.83 -7.34 -29.30
CA THR A 237 -11.95 -8.15 -29.74
C THR A 237 -12.72 -8.64 -28.52
N GLU A 238 -14.02 -8.34 -28.48
CA GLU A 238 -14.94 -8.84 -27.45
C GLU A 238 -14.90 -10.38 -27.43
N GLU A 239 -14.67 -11.00 -26.27
CA GLU A 239 -14.68 -12.47 -26.15
C GLU A 239 -16.10 -13.04 -26.28
N ASP A 240 -17.10 -12.27 -25.83
CA ASP A 240 -18.52 -12.56 -25.99
C ASP A 240 -19.34 -11.25 -26.15
N ASP A 241 -20.59 -11.39 -26.62
CA ASP A 241 -21.51 -10.27 -26.85
C ASP A 241 -22.00 -9.60 -25.53
N SER A 242 -21.52 -10.03 -24.36
CA SER A 242 -21.98 -9.50 -23.07
C SER A 242 -21.16 -8.29 -22.61
N PHE A 243 -19.90 -8.19 -23.02
CA PHE A 243 -19.02 -7.06 -22.72
C PHE A 243 -18.89 -6.14 -23.92
N VAL A 244 -19.18 -4.85 -23.72
CA VAL A 244 -19.02 -3.81 -24.75
C VAL A 244 -17.80 -2.96 -24.41
N PHE A 245 -16.86 -2.88 -25.35
CA PHE A 245 -15.65 -2.06 -25.17
C PHE A 245 -15.98 -0.57 -25.25
N ALA A 246 -15.59 0.19 -24.22
CA ALA A 246 -15.93 1.60 -24.06
C ALA A 246 -14.74 2.55 -24.24
N GLY A 247 -13.56 2.04 -24.62
CA GLY A 247 -12.35 2.82 -24.85
C GLY A 247 -11.25 2.56 -23.81
N TRP A 248 -10.18 3.34 -23.89
CA TRP A 248 -9.03 3.26 -22.99
C TRP A 248 -8.95 4.50 -22.12
N VAL A 249 -8.48 4.36 -20.88
CA VAL A 249 -8.26 5.51 -19.99
C VAL A 249 -6.93 5.43 -19.26
N ASP A 250 -6.17 6.53 -19.25
CA ASP A 250 -5.07 6.72 -18.32
C ASP A 250 -5.61 7.41 -17.07
N ARG A 251 -5.59 6.70 -15.92
CA ARG A 251 -6.14 7.24 -14.67
C ARG A 251 -5.25 8.32 -14.03
N SER A 252 -3.98 8.39 -14.40
CA SER A 252 -3.04 9.36 -13.85
C SER A 252 -3.21 10.73 -14.48
N THR A 253 -3.43 10.78 -15.80
CA THR A 253 -3.63 12.02 -16.56
C THR A 253 -5.11 12.34 -16.79
N GLY A 254 -5.98 11.32 -16.78
CA GLY A 254 -7.38 11.42 -17.17
C GLY A 254 -7.60 11.40 -18.69
N GLU A 255 -6.55 11.06 -19.46
CA GLU A 255 -6.63 10.92 -20.90
C GLU A 255 -7.54 9.75 -21.28
N TYR A 256 -8.39 9.94 -22.28
CA TYR A 256 -9.36 8.97 -22.74
C TYR A 256 -9.26 8.82 -24.25
N ILE A 257 -9.11 7.57 -24.70
CA ILE A 257 -9.09 7.19 -26.11
C ILE A 257 -10.41 6.47 -26.41
N ALA A 258 -11.13 6.96 -27.42
CA ALA A 258 -12.43 6.41 -27.80
C ALA A 258 -12.29 4.97 -28.36
N PRO A 259 -13.32 4.12 -28.26
CA PRO A 259 -13.22 2.72 -28.68
C PRO A 259 -12.99 2.54 -30.18
N ASP A 260 -13.31 3.54 -31.01
CA ASP A 260 -13.11 3.55 -32.46
C ASP A 260 -11.81 4.24 -32.91
N GLU A 261 -11.06 4.83 -31.99
CA GLU A 261 -9.76 5.43 -32.28
C GLU A 261 -8.67 4.36 -32.41
N THR A 262 -7.92 4.41 -33.51
CA THR A 262 -6.85 3.45 -33.81
C THR A 262 -5.47 4.00 -33.54
N GLU A 263 -5.34 5.31 -33.37
CA GLU A 263 -4.08 6.02 -33.15
C GLU A 263 -4.34 7.24 -32.25
N PHE A 264 -3.37 7.62 -31.42
CA PHE A 264 -3.41 8.87 -30.65
C PHE A 264 -2.02 9.52 -30.60
N GLU A 265 -1.96 10.84 -30.39
CA GLU A 265 -0.72 11.58 -30.22
C GLU A 265 -0.35 11.60 -28.72
N LEU A 266 0.80 11.04 -28.37
CA LEU A 266 1.23 10.89 -26.98
C LEU A 266 1.62 12.25 -26.37
N GLU A 267 0.99 12.62 -25.24
CA GLU A 267 1.42 13.75 -24.43
C GLU A 267 2.42 13.32 -23.33
N GLY A 268 3.70 13.61 -23.54
CA GLY A 268 4.80 13.27 -22.64
C GLY A 268 5.57 12.02 -23.05
N ASN A 269 6.29 11.41 -22.11
CA ASN A 269 7.24 10.34 -22.39
C ASN A 269 6.75 8.96 -21.93
N GLY A 270 5.47 8.81 -21.62
CA GLY A 270 4.86 7.53 -21.28
C GLY A 270 3.44 7.66 -20.75
N ALA A 271 2.67 6.58 -20.88
CA ALA A 271 1.26 6.53 -20.47
C ALA A 271 0.83 5.10 -20.14
N VAL A 272 -0.10 4.95 -19.18
CA VAL A 272 -0.67 3.64 -18.82
C VAL A 272 -2.17 3.68 -18.99
N PHE A 273 -2.64 2.97 -19.99
CA PHE A 273 -4.05 2.87 -20.35
C PHE A 273 -4.68 1.58 -19.80
N GLU A 274 -5.86 1.71 -19.19
CA GLU A 274 -6.70 0.60 -18.77
C GLU A 274 -7.94 0.51 -19.67
N ALA A 275 -8.31 -0.70 -20.06
CA ALA A 275 -9.51 -0.94 -20.86
C ALA A 275 -10.78 -0.67 -20.04
N LEU A 276 -11.68 0.13 -20.62
CA LEU A 276 -13.01 0.37 -20.09
C LEU A 276 -14.02 -0.57 -20.74
N TRP A 277 -14.76 -1.29 -19.90
CA TRP A 277 -15.74 -2.26 -20.33
C TRP A 277 -17.09 -1.98 -19.69
N LYS A 278 -18.14 -2.09 -20.49
CA LYS A 278 -19.52 -2.06 -20.02
C LYS A 278 -20.11 -3.46 -20.09
N ASN A 279 -20.80 -3.85 -19.05
CA ASN A 279 -21.55 -5.10 -19.03
C ASN A 279 -22.79 -4.90 -18.16
N ALA A 280 -23.95 -5.36 -18.63
CA ALA A 280 -25.14 -5.41 -17.81
C ALA A 280 -25.70 -6.82 -17.81
N GLU A 281 -25.68 -7.46 -16.64
CA GLU A 281 -26.32 -8.74 -16.41
C GLU A 281 -27.72 -8.51 -15.81
N LEU A 282 -28.74 -9.08 -16.47
CA LEU A 282 -30.12 -9.04 -16.01
C LEU A 282 -30.43 -10.38 -15.34
N SER A 283 -30.67 -10.37 -14.03
CA SER A 283 -30.82 -11.59 -13.23
C SER A 283 -31.96 -11.49 -12.22
N ASP A 284 -32.18 -12.58 -11.48
CA ASP A 284 -33.01 -12.63 -10.28
C ASP A 284 -34.43 -12.10 -10.45
N LEU A 285 -35.12 -12.57 -11.50
CA LEU A 285 -36.53 -12.26 -11.70
C LEU A 285 -37.38 -12.92 -10.60
N GLU A 286 -38.02 -12.08 -9.79
CA GLU A 286 -38.88 -12.49 -8.69
C GLU A 286 -40.27 -11.86 -8.82
N ALA A 287 -41.27 -12.57 -8.31
CA ALA A 287 -42.64 -12.08 -8.22
C ALA A 287 -42.99 -11.66 -6.79
N LYS A 288 -43.65 -10.52 -6.65
CA LYS A 288 -44.10 -10.03 -5.36
C LYS A 288 -45.32 -10.84 -4.91
N HIS A 289 -45.18 -11.55 -3.78
CA HIS A 289 -46.21 -12.38 -3.14
C HIS A 289 -46.55 -13.70 -3.83
N TYR A 290 -45.90 -14.03 -4.95
CA TYR A 290 -46.08 -15.28 -5.69
C TYR A 290 -44.71 -15.88 -6.01
N ALA A 291 -44.68 -17.19 -6.26
CA ALA A 291 -43.50 -17.81 -6.84
C ALA A 291 -43.53 -17.58 -8.36
N ILE A 292 -42.37 -17.29 -8.97
CA ILE A 292 -42.29 -16.95 -10.41
C ILE A 292 -42.74 -18.11 -11.32
N ASP A 293 -42.72 -19.33 -10.80
CA ASP A 293 -43.19 -20.58 -11.40
C ASP A 293 -44.66 -20.91 -11.06
N SER A 294 -45.40 -19.99 -10.44
CA SER A 294 -46.80 -20.20 -10.04
C SER A 294 -47.57 -18.88 -9.95
N LEU A 295 -47.55 -18.08 -11.00
CA LEU A 295 -48.33 -16.84 -11.09
C LEU A 295 -49.82 -17.11 -11.33
N PRO A 296 -50.75 -16.44 -10.65
CA PRO A 296 -52.18 -16.64 -10.90
C PRO A 296 -52.65 -16.05 -12.24
N VAL A 297 -53.48 -16.80 -12.97
CA VAL A 297 -54.16 -16.32 -14.19
C VAL A 297 -55.01 -15.06 -13.89
N ASN A 298 -55.06 -14.14 -14.86
CA ASN A 298 -55.85 -12.90 -14.84
C ASN A 298 -55.63 -12.01 -13.61
N THR A 299 -54.44 -12.10 -13.02
CA THR A 299 -54.06 -11.34 -11.83
C THR A 299 -52.84 -10.49 -12.15
N GLN A 300 -52.88 -9.23 -11.72
CA GLN A 300 -51.73 -8.34 -11.82
C GLN A 300 -50.68 -8.73 -10.79
N VAL A 301 -49.47 -9.02 -11.28
CA VAL A 301 -48.31 -9.37 -10.46
C VAL A 301 -47.25 -8.29 -10.62
N ASP A 302 -46.76 -7.76 -9.51
CA ASP A 302 -45.56 -6.91 -9.50
C ASP A 302 -44.33 -7.83 -9.56
N LEU A 303 -43.42 -7.57 -10.48
CA LEU A 303 -42.14 -8.25 -10.63
C LEU A 303 -40.98 -7.34 -10.22
N THR A 304 -39.90 -7.98 -9.79
CA THR A 304 -38.60 -7.36 -9.50
C THR A 304 -37.50 -8.14 -10.19
N PHE A 305 -36.43 -7.48 -10.59
CA PHE A 305 -35.23 -8.11 -11.14
C PHE A 305 -34.00 -7.28 -10.81
N VAL A 306 -32.83 -7.85 -10.98
CA VAL A 306 -31.55 -7.19 -10.69
C VAL A 306 -30.84 -6.84 -11.99
N ILE A 307 -30.21 -5.67 -12.01
CA ILE A 307 -29.19 -5.31 -13.00
C ILE A 307 -27.86 -5.26 -12.27
N ALA A 308 -26.93 -6.13 -12.62
CA ALA A 308 -25.56 -6.09 -12.15
C ALA A 308 -24.64 -5.52 -13.25
N ASN A 309 -23.75 -4.60 -12.89
CA ASN A 309 -22.71 -4.11 -13.79
C ASN A 309 -21.40 -4.80 -13.47
N ASN A 310 -21.07 -5.84 -14.25
CA ASN A 310 -19.80 -6.57 -14.09
C ASN A 310 -18.65 -5.93 -14.88
N GLY A 311 -18.86 -4.76 -15.50
CA GLY A 311 -17.85 -4.01 -16.24
C GLY A 311 -16.97 -3.12 -15.35
N THR A 312 -16.01 -2.44 -15.98
CA THR A 312 -15.11 -1.46 -15.36
C THR A 312 -15.56 0.00 -15.53
N GLU A 313 -16.56 0.26 -16.38
CA GLU A 313 -17.17 1.58 -16.58
C GLU A 313 -18.60 1.64 -16.03
N ASN A 314 -19.00 2.83 -15.57
CA ASN A 314 -20.34 3.07 -15.05
C ASN A 314 -21.40 3.09 -16.16
N LEU A 315 -22.48 2.31 -15.99
CA LEU A 315 -23.65 2.39 -16.87
C LEU A 315 -24.49 3.62 -16.49
N LYS A 316 -24.68 4.56 -17.42
CA LYS A 316 -25.38 5.83 -17.16
C LYS A 316 -26.73 5.87 -17.90
N ASN A 317 -27.76 6.39 -17.25
CA ASN A 317 -29.13 6.55 -17.78
C ASN A 317 -29.69 5.28 -18.46
N VAL A 318 -29.54 4.14 -17.81
CA VAL A 318 -30.02 2.85 -18.30
C VAL A 318 -31.54 2.86 -18.41
N LYS A 319 -32.06 2.71 -19.62
CA LYS A 319 -33.48 2.53 -19.93
C LYS A 319 -33.81 1.06 -19.98
N ILE A 320 -34.95 0.70 -19.42
CA ILE A 320 -35.44 -0.67 -19.40
C ILE A 320 -36.66 -0.75 -20.27
N GLU A 321 -36.69 -1.78 -21.11
CA GLU A 321 -37.87 -2.16 -21.87
C GLU A 321 -38.19 -3.63 -21.56
N CYS A 322 -39.47 -3.92 -21.46
CA CYS A 322 -39.93 -5.27 -21.17
C CYS A 322 -41.10 -5.64 -22.07
N THR A 323 -41.01 -6.83 -22.67
CA THR A 323 -42.01 -7.39 -23.57
C THR A 323 -42.33 -8.82 -23.16
N GLY A 324 -43.60 -9.20 -23.21
CA GLY A 324 -44.05 -10.57 -22.96
C GLY A 324 -44.57 -11.20 -24.25
N ASP A 325 -44.74 -12.51 -24.22
CA ASP A 325 -45.44 -13.23 -25.28
C ASP A 325 -46.95 -12.89 -25.35
N GLU A 326 -47.66 -13.46 -26.32
CA GLU A 326 -49.09 -13.14 -26.59
C GLU A 326 -50.01 -13.34 -25.37
N SER A 327 -49.64 -14.23 -24.44
CA SER A 327 -50.43 -14.59 -23.26
C SER A 327 -49.91 -13.94 -21.97
N LEU A 328 -48.86 -13.11 -22.05
CA LEU A 328 -48.29 -12.35 -20.95
C LEU A 328 -48.28 -10.84 -21.25
N SER A 329 -49.27 -10.12 -20.74
CA SER A 329 -49.40 -8.68 -20.96
C SER A 329 -48.54 -7.88 -19.96
N VAL A 330 -47.57 -7.11 -20.45
CA VAL A 330 -46.78 -6.16 -19.65
C VAL A 330 -47.56 -4.86 -19.47
N LEU A 331 -48.01 -4.59 -18.24
CA LEU A 331 -48.81 -3.41 -17.88
C LEU A 331 -47.97 -2.17 -17.58
N SER A 332 -46.79 -2.37 -17.00
CA SER A 332 -45.78 -1.33 -16.83
C SER A 332 -44.42 -2.00 -16.89
N GLY A 333 -43.66 -1.74 -17.96
CA GLY A 333 -42.36 -2.38 -18.20
C GLY A 333 -41.20 -1.41 -18.42
N ASN A 334 -41.50 -0.11 -18.52
CA ASN A 334 -40.51 0.90 -18.88
C ASN A 334 -40.00 1.60 -17.62
N GLY A 335 -38.74 1.35 -17.30
CA GLY A 335 -38.04 1.94 -16.16
C GLY A 335 -36.79 2.69 -16.61
N SER A 336 -36.20 3.45 -15.69
CA SER A 336 -34.88 4.03 -15.91
C SER A 336 -34.07 4.04 -14.64
N VAL A 337 -32.81 3.63 -14.73
CA VAL A 337 -31.82 3.76 -13.67
C VAL A 337 -30.86 4.86 -14.06
N ARG A 338 -30.65 5.84 -13.17
CA ARG A 338 -29.74 6.95 -13.46
C ARG A 338 -28.30 6.48 -13.64
N MET A 339 -27.87 5.54 -12.82
CA MET A 339 -26.51 4.99 -12.85
C MET A 339 -26.47 3.62 -12.18
N VAL A 340 -25.73 2.69 -12.76
CA VAL A 340 -25.25 1.47 -12.08
C VAL A 340 -23.72 1.54 -12.09
N GLY A 341 -23.12 1.65 -10.90
CA GLY A 341 -21.66 1.76 -10.77
C GLY A 341 -20.94 0.51 -11.26
N ALA A 342 -19.68 0.63 -11.67
CA ALA A 342 -18.84 -0.53 -11.98
C ALA A 342 -18.74 -1.45 -10.74
N GLY A 343 -19.07 -2.74 -10.89
CA GLY A 343 -19.14 -3.72 -9.81
C GLY A 343 -20.38 -3.62 -8.90
N ASP A 344 -21.30 -2.68 -9.16
CA ASP A 344 -22.54 -2.51 -8.38
C ASP A 344 -23.71 -3.28 -9.01
N SER A 345 -24.77 -3.45 -8.21
CA SER A 345 -26.07 -3.94 -8.69
C SER A 345 -27.23 -3.07 -8.19
N VAL A 346 -28.30 -3.04 -8.98
CA VAL A 346 -29.54 -2.31 -8.65
C VAL A 346 -30.73 -3.24 -8.83
N THR A 347 -31.51 -3.42 -7.77
CA THR A 347 -32.82 -4.08 -7.87
C THR A 347 -33.86 -3.11 -8.42
N LEU A 348 -34.45 -3.48 -9.54
CA LEU A 348 -35.56 -2.76 -10.13
C LEU A 348 -36.90 -3.33 -9.68
N THR A 349 -37.82 -2.41 -9.43
CA THR A 349 -39.17 -2.72 -9.00
C THR A 349 -40.17 -1.94 -9.84
N GLY A 350 -41.42 -2.42 -9.89
CA GLY A 350 -42.50 -1.74 -10.62
C GLY A 350 -42.74 -2.27 -12.03
N LEU A 351 -42.05 -3.35 -12.43
CA LEU A 351 -42.47 -4.18 -13.56
C LEU A 351 -43.79 -4.85 -13.18
N ARG A 352 -44.80 -4.79 -14.06
CA ARG A 352 -46.12 -5.40 -13.82
C ARG A 352 -46.57 -6.20 -15.00
N VAL A 353 -47.02 -7.43 -14.74
CA VAL A 353 -47.51 -8.35 -15.76
C VAL A 353 -48.87 -8.93 -15.37
N VAL A 354 -49.62 -9.38 -16.38
CA VAL A 354 -50.82 -10.21 -16.23
C VAL A 354 -50.74 -11.36 -17.21
N GLY A 355 -50.76 -12.59 -16.71
CA GLY A 355 -50.93 -13.80 -17.53
C GLY A 355 -52.40 -14.05 -17.83
N THR A 356 -52.77 -14.24 -19.09
CA THR A 356 -54.17 -14.48 -19.51
C THR A 356 -54.50 -15.95 -19.70
N GLU A 357 -53.48 -16.79 -19.87
CA GLU A 357 -53.58 -18.24 -20.06
C GLU A 357 -52.61 -18.96 -19.11
N ALA A 358 -52.93 -20.20 -18.77
CA ALA A 358 -52.04 -21.03 -17.95
C ALA A 358 -50.99 -21.71 -18.83
N GLY A 359 -49.74 -21.74 -18.36
CA GLY A 359 -48.61 -22.27 -19.12
C GLY A 359 -47.28 -21.60 -18.77
N GLU A 360 -46.21 -22.06 -19.43
CA GLU A 360 -44.92 -21.36 -19.43
C GLU A 360 -44.97 -20.24 -20.48
N HIS A 361 -44.53 -19.06 -20.05
CA HIS A 361 -44.52 -17.83 -20.83
C HIS A 361 -43.15 -17.19 -20.79
N MET A 362 -42.79 -16.51 -21.87
CA MET A 362 -41.50 -15.82 -21.99
C MET A 362 -41.67 -14.33 -21.76
N LEU A 363 -40.76 -13.78 -20.95
CA LEU A 363 -40.63 -12.37 -20.66
C LEU A 363 -39.25 -11.92 -21.10
N HIS A 364 -39.19 -11.09 -22.13
CA HIS A 364 -37.96 -10.48 -22.61
C HIS A 364 -37.75 -9.14 -21.91
N ILE A 365 -36.59 -8.96 -21.29
CA ILE A 365 -36.16 -7.70 -20.66
C ILE A 365 -34.89 -7.23 -21.37
N SER A 366 -34.88 -5.97 -21.79
CA SER A 366 -33.69 -5.31 -22.30
C SER A 366 -33.34 -4.08 -21.47
N ALA A 367 -32.04 -3.83 -21.36
CA ALA A 367 -31.46 -2.64 -20.76
C ALA A 367 -30.59 -1.94 -21.80
N THR A 368 -30.80 -0.64 -22.00
CA THR A 368 -30.02 0.18 -22.95
C THR A 368 -29.46 1.39 -22.21
N ASP A 369 -28.15 1.59 -22.27
CA ASP A 369 -27.52 2.73 -21.60
C ASP A 369 -27.69 4.05 -22.37
N ARG A 370 -27.02 5.11 -21.89
CA ARG A 370 -27.01 6.42 -22.53
C ARG A 370 -26.40 6.41 -23.93
N ASP A 371 -25.37 5.61 -24.13
CA ASP A 371 -24.56 5.62 -25.35
C ASP A 371 -25.16 4.72 -26.44
N GLY A 372 -26.15 3.89 -26.06
CA GLY A 372 -26.95 3.06 -26.95
C GLY A 372 -26.60 1.58 -26.85
N ASP A 373 -25.66 1.22 -25.98
CA ASP A 373 -25.25 -0.15 -25.72
C ASP A 373 -26.38 -0.90 -25.02
N SER A 374 -26.67 -2.11 -25.48
CA SER A 374 -27.86 -2.85 -25.04
C SER A 374 -27.56 -4.28 -24.64
N TRP A 375 -28.15 -4.70 -23.51
CA TRP A 375 -28.11 -6.06 -23.00
C TRP A 375 -29.54 -6.57 -22.84
N SER A 376 -29.75 -7.86 -23.06
CA SER A 376 -31.09 -8.45 -22.93
C SER A 376 -31.05 -9.85 -22.38
N THR A 377 -32.14 -10.26 -21.74
CA THR A 377 -32.30 -11.60 -21.18
C THR A 377 -33.75 -12.01 -21.26
N ASP A 378 -33.95 -13.28 -21.56
CA ASP A 378 -35.24 -13.94 -21.57
C ASP A 378 -35.46 -14.68 -20.25
N PHE A 379 -36.58 -14.40 -19.59
CA PHE A 379 -37.01 -15.08 -18.39
C PHE A 379 -38.24 -15.95 -18.66
N THR A 380 -38.26 -17.15 -18.10
CA THR A 380 -39.43 -18.02 -18.12
C THR A 380 -40.28 -17.78 -16.88
N VAL A 381 -41.58 -17.58 -17.07
CA VAL A 381 -42.57 -17.36 -16.02
C VAL A 381 -43.69 -18.38 -16.21
N THR A 382 -44.19 -18.99 -15.13
CA THR A 382 -45.29 -19.96 -15.24
C THR A 382 -46.57 -19.41 -14.63
N VAL A 383 -47.66 -19.48 -15.38
CA VAL A 383 -49.00 -19.03 -14.99
C VAL A 383 -49.89 -20.25 -14.71
N VAL A 384 -50.62 -20.25 -13.59
CA VAL A 384 -51.44 -21.39 -13.08
C VAL A 384 -52.85 -21.01 -12.67
#